data_AF-A0AAW9EHP4-F1
#
_entry.id   AF-A0AAW9EHP4-F1
#
_cell.length_a   1.000
_cell.length_b   1.000
_cell.length_c   1.000
_cell.angle_alpha   90.00
_cell.angle_beta   90.00
_cell.angle_gamma   90.00
#
_symmetry.space_group_name_H-M   'P 1'
#
loop_
_entity.id
_entity.type
_entity.pdbx_description
1 polymer ?
#
loop_
_entity_poly.entity_id
_entity_poly.type
_entity_poly.pdbx_seq_one_letter_code
_entity_poly.pdbx_strand_id
1 'polypeptide(L)' 'FVLRGAKIVFVDIRRDTMNIDETLIEAAITDKTRAIVPVHYAGVACEMDTIMAIADKYNLFVVEDAAQGVMSTYK' A
#
# COMPACT_ATOMS: atom_id res chain seq x y z
N PHE A 1 3.70 3.80 -12.49
CA PHE A 1 3.86 5.12 -11.81
C PHE A 1 5.10 5.88 -12.27
N VAL A 2 6.32 5.33 -12.13
CA VAL A 2 7.57 5.99 -12.56
C VAL A 2 7.56 6.41 -14.04
N LEU A 3 7.11 5.52 -14.95
CA LEU A 3 7.00 5.82 -16.38
C LEU A 3 6.06 6.97 -16.73
N ARG A 4 5.25 7.43 -15.77
CA ARG A 4 4.35 8.59 -15.89
C ARG A 4 4.85 9.80 -15.10
N GLY A 5 6.10 9.79 -14.65
CA GLY A 5 6.75 10.91 -13.96
C GLY A 5 6.48 11.00 -12.46
N ALA A 6 5.83 10.01 -11.86
CA ALA A 6 5.61 10.00 -10.41
C ALA A 6 6.91 9.70 -9.65
N LYS A 7 7.16 10.41 -8.54
CA LYS A 7 8.22 10.08 -7.59
C LYS A 7 7.73 8.99 -6.64
N ILE A 8 8.50 7.91 -6.52
CA ILE A 8 8.18 6.80 -5.62
C ILE A 8 8.85 7.02 -4.27
N VAL A 9 8.07 6.81 -3.21
CA VAL A 9 8.57 6.73 -1.83
C VAL A 9 8.33 5.30 -1.39
N PHE A 10 9.40 4.58 -1.08
CA PHE A 10 9.32 3.19 -0.64
C PHE A 10 9.07 3.13 0.86
N VAL A 11 8.28 2.16 1.28
CA VAL A 11 8.02 1.78 2.66
C VAL A 11 8.47 0.33 2.81
N ASP A 12 9.10 0.02 3.93
CA ASP A 12 9.61 -1.33 4.19
C ASP A 12 8.46 -2.32 4.39
N ILE A 13 8.77 -3.61 4.40
CA ILE A 13 7.81 -4.71 4.56
C ILE A 13 7.80 -5.26 5.98
N ARG A 14 6.70 -5.91 6.38
CA ARG A 14 6.70 -6.79 7.54
C ARG A 14 7.28 -8.15 7.18
N ARG A 15 8.12 -8.70 8.07
CA ARG A 15 8.78 -10.00 7.85
C ARG A 15 7.85 -11.22 7.90
N ASP A 16 6.64 -11.09 8.42
CA ASP A 16 5.69 -12.20 8.58
C ASP A 16 4.81 -12.41 7.34
N THR A 17 4.57 -11.35 6.58
CA THR A 17 3.64 -11.32 5.44
C THR A 17 4.31 -10.94 4.14
N MET A 18 5.52 -10.35 4.20
CA MET A 18 6.24 -9.76 3.07
C MET A 18 5.50 -8.62 2.35
N ASN A 19 4.38 -8.17 2.94
CA ASN A 19 3.62 -7.02 2.49
C ASN A 19 4.18 -5.74 3.14
N ILE A 20 3.84 -4.59 2.55
CA ILE A 20 4.15 -3.26 3.12
C ILE A 20 3.80 -3.19 4.61
N ASP A 21 4.71 -2.65 5.42
CA ASP A 21 4.47 -2.39 6.84
C ASP A 21 3.60 -1.15 6.99
N GLU A 22 2.32 -1.39 7.31
CA GLU A 22 1.31 -0.36 7.46
C GLU A 22 1.65 0.66 8.55
N THR A 23 2.47 0.30 9.53
CA THR A 23 2.87 1.18 10.64
C THR A 23 3.90 2.22 10.20
N LEU A 24 4.58 2.01 9.08
CA LEU A 24 5.60 2.90 8.54
C LEU A 24 5.06 3.86 7.46
N ILE A 25 3.82 3.67 7.00
CA ILE A 25 3.22 4.43 5.90
C ILE A 25 3.11 5.92 6.24
N GLU A 26 2.58 6.28 7.41
CA GLU A 26 2.35 7.70 7.74
C GLU A 26 3.64 8.52 7.74
N ALA A 27 4.77 7.93 8.16
CA ALA A 27 6.07 8.59 8.16
C ALA A 27 6.62 8.88 6.75
N ALA A 28 6.13 8.15 5.73
CA ALA A 28 6.50 8.35 4.33
C ALA A 28 5.59 9.35 3.60
N ILE A 29 4.48 9.78 4.21
CA ILE A 29 3.55 10.72 3.60
C ILE A 29 4.13 12.14 3.57
N THR A 30 3.92 12.82 2.45
CA THR A 30 4.28 14.22 2.21
C THR A 30 3.10 14.97 1.63
N ASP A 31 3.20 16.30 1.54
CA ASP A 31 2.26 17.17 0.82
C ASP A 31 2.06 16.79 -0.66
N LYS A 32 3.02 16.06 -1.24
CA LYS A 32 3.00 15.57 -2.63
C LYS A 32 2.48 14.14 -2.77
N THR A 33 2.23 13.43 -1.67
CA THR A 33 1.70 12.06 -1.75
C THR A 33 0.28 12.11 -2.31
N ARG A 34 -0.03 11.19 -3.24
CA ARG A 34 -1.35 11.13 -3.90
C ARG A 34 -1.98 9.74 -3.87
N ALA A 35 -1.17 8.70 -3.73
CA ALA A 35 -1.66 7.34 -3.69
C ALA A 35 -0.76 6.43 -2.83
N ILE A 36 -1.37 5.41 -2.25
CA ILE A 36 -0.71 4.24 -1.66
C ILE A 36 -0.94 3.07 -2.62
N VAL A 37 0.10 2.30 -2.90
CA VAL A 37 0.05 1.19 -3.86
C VAL A 37 0.49 -0.09 -3.15
N PRO A 38 -0.40 -0.75 -2.37
CA PRO A 38 -0.08 -2.02 -1.73
C PRO A 38 0.02 -3.14 -2.77
N VAL A 39 0.95 -4.07 -2.56
CA VAL A 39 1.09 -5.29 -3.37
C VAL A 39 0.70 -6.47 -2.49
N HIS A 40 -0.29 -7.26 -2.91
CA HIS A 40 -0.71 -8.47 -2.20
C HIS A 40 0.22 -9.64 -2.54
N TYR A 41 1.37 -9.67 -1.87
CA TYR A 41 2.45 -10.57 -2.21
C TYR A 41 2.09 -12.04 -1.97
N ALA A 42 2.40 -12.90 -2.94
CA ALA A 42 2.18 -14.34 -2.89
C ALA A 42 0.73 -14.76 -2.51
N GLY A 43 -0.26 -13.93 -2.85
CA GLY A 43 -1.67 -14.18 -2.53
C GLY A 43 -2.09 -13.77 -1.12
N VAL A 44 -1.16 -13.25 -0.31
CA VAL A 44 -1.44 -12.74 1.03
C VAL A 44 -1.90 -11.29 0.92
N ALA A 45 -3.12 -11.01 1.36
CA ALA A 45 -3.66 -9.65 1.38
C ALA A 45 -2.89 -8.75 2.37
N CYS A 46 -2.80 -7.45 2.05
CA CYS A 46 -2.21 -6.46 2.95
C CYS A 46 -3.18 -6.16 4.11
N GLU A 47 -2.72 -5.47 5.16
CA GLU A 47 -3.61 -4.96 6.21
C GLU A 47 -4.47 -3.79 5.70
N MET A 48 -5.51 -4.13 4.95
CA MET A 48 -6.32 -3.16 4.21
C MET A 48 -7.09 -2.21 5.13
N ASP A 49 -7.58 -2.64 6.30
CA ASP A 49 -8.27 -1.74 7.22
C ASP A 49 -7.38 -0.55 7.65
N THR A 50 -6.13 -0.83 8.03
CA THR A 50 -5.17 0.20 8.43
C THR A 50 -4.77 1.08 7.24
N ILE A 51 -4.51 0.48 6.08
CA ILE A 51 -4.13 1.22 4.86
C ILE A 51 -5.26 2.16 4.42
N MET A 52 -6.50 1.68 4.43
CA MET A 52 -7.67 2.47 4.07
C MET A 52 -7.92 3.59 5.08
N ALA A 53 -7.79 3.34 6.38
CA ALA A 53 -7.90 4.38 7.41
C ALA A 53 -6.87 5.50 7.23
N ILE A 54 -5.61 5.15 6.89
CA ILE A 54 -4.57 6.13 6.57
C ILE A 54 -4.92 6.88 5.28
N ALA A 55 -5.35 6.16 4.24
CA ALA A 55 -5.73 6.78 2.97
C ALA A 55 -6.85 7.81 3.15
N ASP A 56 -7.89 7.47 3.91
CA ASP A 56 -9.02 8.36 4.21
C ASP A 56 -8.56 9.59 5.02
N LYS A 57 -7.73 9.39 6.05
CA LYS A 57 -7.18 10.47 6.89
C LYS A 57 -6.41 11.52 6.06
N TYR A 58 -5.68 11.09 5.04
CA TYR A 58 -4.84 11.95 4.20
C TYR A 58 -5.45 12.25 2.82
N ASN A 59 -6.68 11.80 2.56
CA ASN A 59 -7.37 11.90 1.26
C ASN A 59 -6.50 11.40 0.09
N LEU A 60 -5.95 10.20 0.25
CA LEU A 60 -5.09 9.51 -0.73
C LEU A 60 -5.89 8.44 -1.48
N PHE A 61 -5.54 8.22 -2.74
CA PHE A 61 -6.06 7.06 -3.48
C PHE A 61 -5.35 5.77 -3.03
N VAL A 62 -6.04 4.63 -3.09
CA VAL A 62 -5.43 3.31 -2.95
C VAL A 62 -5.53 2.59 -4.28
N VAL A 63 -4.40 2.07 -4.77
CA VAL A 63 -4.33 1.27 -6.00
C VAL A 63 -3.72 -0.08 -5.66
N GLU A 64 -4.55 -1.08 -5.46
CA GLU A 64 -4.12 -2.44 -5.13
C GLU A 64 -3.44 -3.11 -6.34
N ASP A 65 -2.23 -3.60 -6.14
CA ASP A 65 -1.62 -4.58 -7.04
C ASP A 65 -2.00 -5.99 -6.55
N ALA A 66 -3.11 -6.47 -7.11
CA ALA A 66 -3.67 -7.79 -6.85
C ALA A 66 -3.23 -8.84 -7.89
N ALA A 67 -2.16 -8.62 -8.66
CA ALA A 67 -1.74 -9.56 -9.71
C ALA A 67 -1.44 -10.97 -9.17
N GLN A 68 -0.93 -11.07 -7.94
CA GLN A 68 -0.70 -12.34 -7.24
C GLN A 68 -1.85 -12.71 -6.27
N GLY A 69 -2.82 -11.82 -6.07
CA GLY A 69 -3.95 -11.97 -5.14
C GLY A 69 -5.25 -12.44 -5.80
N VAL A 70 -5.16 -13.10 -6.95
CA VAL A 70 -6.35 -13.56 -7.67
C VAL A 70 -7.13 -14.55 -6.80
N MET A 71 -8.42 -14.29 -6.57
CA MET A 71 -9.32 -15.04 -5.68
C MET A 71 -8.94 -15.00 -4.18
N SER A 72 -7.94 -14.20 -3.79
CA SER A 72 -7.68 -13.94 -2.37
C SER A 72 -8.84 -13.14 -1.76
N THR A 73 -9.04 -13.34 -0.47
CA THR A 73 -10.03 -12.58 0.30
C THR A 73 -9.32 -11.89 1.45
N TYR A 74 -9.80 -10.68 1.75
CA TYR A 74 -9.55 -10.01 3.01
C TYR A 74 -10.84 -10.09 3.83
N LYS A 75 -10.71 -10.02 5.16
CA LYS A 75 -11.74 -10.31 6.16
C LYS A 75 -13.12 -9.74 5.83
#